data_AF-A0A925E264-F1
#
_entry.id   AF-A0A925E264-F1
#
_cell.length_a   1.000
_cell.length_b   1.000
_cell.length_c   1.000
_cell.angle_alpha   90.00
_cell.angle_beta   90.00
_cell.angle_gamma   90.00
#
_symmetry.space_group_name_H-M   'P 1'
#
loop_
_entity.id
_entity.type
_entity.pdbx_description
1 polymer ?
#
loop_
_entity_poly.entity_id
_entity_poly.type
_entity_poly.pdbx_seq_one_letter_code
_entity_poly.pdbx_strand_id
1 'polypeptide(L)'
;SNLLNDLLAQNGRESSDVKRSIMTNCMFFPSDAALQAELQKRGKTLEEIRERGILFGTASMIVDQIGEFVDAGVERFMLQWLHLDDITGLEQIAKDVLPHFHK
;
A
#
# COMPACT_ATOMS: atom_id res chain seq x y z
N SER A 1 -11.97 6.52 -10.81
CA SER A 1 -11.72 6.63 -12.27
C SER A 1 -13.02 6.38 -13.02
N ASN A 2 -13.56 7.39 -13.72
CA ASN A 2 -14.85 7.28 -14.40
C ASN A 2 -14.77 6.44 -15.68
N LEU A 3 -13.64 6.47 -16.40
CA LEU A 3 -13.48 5.76 -17.67
C LEU A 3 -13.77 4.25 -17.58
N LEU A 4 -13.25 3.57 -16.55
CA LEU A 4 -13.50 2.14 -16.39
C LEU A 4 -14.99 1.86 -16.11
N ASN A 5 -15.63 2.70 -15.30
CA ASN A 5 -17.06 2.56 -14.99
C ASN A 5 -17.91 2.76 -16.25
N ASP A 6 -17.57 3.75 -17.07
CA ASP A 6 -18.25 4.03 -18.33
C ASP A 6 -18.11 2.86 -19.30
N LEU A 7 -16.91 2.27 -19.41
CA LEU A 7 -16.66 1.09 -20.25
C LEU A 7 -17.41 -0.15 -19.75
N LEU A 8 -17.52 -0.34 -18.43
CA LEU A 8 -18.33 -1.42 -17.86
C LEU A 8 -19.81 -1.25 -18.20
N ALA A 9 -20.35 -0.05 -17.98
CA ALA A 9 -21.75 0.25 -18.30
C ALA A 9 -22.07 0.05 -19.80
N GLN A 10 -21.18 0.47 -20.70
CA GLN A 10 -21.31 0.24 -22.15
C GLN A 10 -21.35 -1.24 -22.53
N ASN A 11 -20.79 -2.11 -21.69
CA ASN A 11 -20.79 -3.56 -21.87
C ASN A 11 -21.85 -4.26 -21.00
N GLY A 12 -22.81 -3.52 -20.43
CA GLY A 12 -23.89 -4.05 -19.60
C GLY A 12 -23.41 -4.61 -18.25
N ARG A 13 -22.29 -4.09 -17.73
CA ARG A 13 -21.70 -4.51 -16.46
C ARG A 13 -21.77 -3.39 -15.42
N GLU A 14 -21.93 -3.76 -14.17
CA GLU A 14 -21.88 -2.86 -13.03
C GLU A 14 -20.44 -2.60 -12.59
N SER A 15 -20.21 -1.45 -11.96
CA SER A 15 -18.87 -1.08 -11.45
C SER A 15 -18.32 -2.06 -10.40
N SER A 16 -19.20 -2.80 -9.72
CA SER A 16 -18.91 -3.85 -8.74
C SER A 16 -18.55 -5.19 -9.38
N ASP A 17 -18.79 -5.37 -10.68
CA ASP A 17 -18.45 -6.61 -11.38
C ASP A 17 -16.92 -6.77 -11.59
N VAL A 18 -16.15 -5.70 -11.36
CA VAL A 18 -14.70 -5.70 -11.41
C VAL A 18 -14.15 -5.15 -10.11
N LYS A 19 -13.40 -5.99 -9.39
CA LYS A 19 -12.69 -5.57 -8.18
C LYS A 19 -11.38 -4.88 -8.56
N ARG A 20 -11.20 -3.64 -8.13
CA ARG A 20 -9.99 -2.84 -8.39
C ARG A 20 -8.89 -3.23 -7.41
N SER A 21 -7.95 -4.06 -7.85
CA SER A 21 -6.81 -4.47 -7.03
C SER A 21 -5.50 -3.82 -7.47
N ILE A 22 -4.65 -3.47 -6.51
CA ILE A 22 -3.26 -3.08 -6.76
C ILE A 22 -2.32 -4.14 -6.17
N MET A 23 -1.26 -4.46 -6.90
CA MET A 23 -0.12 -5.20 -6.40
C MET A 23 1.05 -4.24 -6.27
N THR A 24 1.62 -4.09 -5.08
CA THR A 24 2.75 -3.19 -4.87
C THR A 24 3.69 -3.71 -3.79
N ASN A 25 4.94 -3.27 -3.82
CA ASN A 25 5.91 -3.58 -2.78
C ASN A 25 5.55 -2.86 -1.48
N CYS A 26 5.83 -3.53 -0.38
CA CYS A 26 5.72 -2.96 0.96
C CYS A 26 7.07 -3.04 1.66
N MET A 27 7.54 -1.90 2.17
CA MET A 27 8.76 -1.78 2.94
C MET A 27 8.45 -1.08 4.26
N PHE A 28 8.34 -1.89 5.29
CA PHE A 28 7.92 -1.49 6.61
C PHE A 28 9.11 -1.23 7.52
N PHE A 29 8.99 -0.23 8.40
CA PHE A 29 9.96 0.05 9.45
C PHE A 29 9.26 0.14 10.81
N PRO A 30 9.79 -0.51 11.85
CA PRO A 30 9.14 -0.58 13.16
C PRO A 30 9.19 0.74 13.94
N SER A 31 10.00 1.71 13.49
CA SER A 31 10.13 3.01 14.14
C SER A 31 10.65 4.07 13.16
N ASP A 32 10.44 5.34 13.52
CA ASP A 32 11.00 6.47 12.77
C ASP A 32 12.53 6.41 12.71
N ALA A 33 13.19 5.94 13.77
CA ALA A 33 14.64 5.80 13.79
C ALA A 33 15.13 4.77 12.75
N ALA A 34 14.45 3.63 12.63
CA ALA A 34 14.78 2.60 11.62
C ALA A 34 14.51 3.12 10.20
N LEU A 35 13.40 3.84 10.00
CA LEU A 35 13.08 4.50 8.74
C LEU A 35 14.15 5.51 8.33
N GLN A 36 14.57 6.40 9.25
CA GLN A 36 15.58 7.42 8.97
C GLN A 36 16.94 6.80 8.64
N ALA A 37 17.34 5.74 9.35
CA ALA A 37 18.57 5.01 9.05
C ALA A 37 18.57 4.43 7.62
N GLU A 38 17.45 3.87 7.17
CA GLU A 38 17.33 3.33 5.80
C GLU A 38 17.31 4.44 4.74
N LEU A 39 16.62 5.56 4.98
CA LEU A 39 16.64 6.72 4.09
C LEU A 39 18.05 7.27 3.90
N GLN A 40 18.81 7.41 5.00
CA GLN A 40 20.22 7.83 4.96
C GLN A 40 21.08 6.86 4.17
N LYS A 41 20.92 5.55 4.39
CA LYS A 41 21.66 4.50 3.65
C LYS A 41 21.38 4.55 2.15
N ARG A 42 20.14 4.86 1.74
CA ARG A 42 19.74 4.98 0.34
C ARG A 42 20.16 6.29 -0.31
N GLY A 43 20.39 7.33 0.49
CA GLY A 43 20.60 8.69 0.00
C GLY A 43 19.39 9.23 -0.78
N LYS A 44 18.17 8.85 -0.35
CA LYS A 44 16.91 9.24 -1.00
C LYS A 44 15.91 9.80 0.01
N THR A 45 15.02 10.67 -0.45
CA THR A 45 13.89 11.14 0.36
C THR A 45 12.75 10.13 0.36
N LEU A 46 11.80 10.34 1.27
CA LEU A 46 10.59 9.54 1.35
C LEU A 46 9.75 9.67 0.07
N GLU A 47 9.64 10.90 -0.46
CA GLU A 47 8.88 11.24 -1.65
C GLU A 47 9.44 10.52 -2.89
N GLU A 48 10.76 10.55 -3.08
CA GLU A 48 11.44 9.88 -4.20
C GLU A 48 11.22 8.35 -4.22
N ILE A 49 11.02 7.76 -3.04
CA ILE A 49 10.72 6.33 -2.91
C ILE A 49 9.24 6.06 -3.21
N ARG A 50 8.35 6.92 -2.71
CA ARG A 50 6.89 6.81 -2.88
C ARG A 50 6.42 7.02 -4.32
N GLU A 51 7.10 7.85 -5.12
CA GLU A 51 6.78 8.07 -6.54
C GLU A 51 6.74 6.77 -7.36
N ARG A 52 7.38 5.69 -6.87
CA ARG A 52 7.35 4.37 -7.51
C ARG A 52 6.12 3.52 -7.17
N GLY A 53 5.17 4.08 -6.42
CA GLY A 53 3.95 3.41 -5.96
C GLY A 53 4.20 2.39 -4.83
N ILE A 54 5.38 2.41 -4.21
CA ILE A 54 5.77 1.51 -3.11
C ILE A 54 5.18 2.02 -1.81
N LEU A 55 4.56 1.13 -1.01
CA LEU A 55 4.21 1.45 0.37
C LEU A 55 5.48 1.45 1.22
N PHE A 56 5.88 2.60 1.73
CA PHE A 56 7.16 2.77 2.42
C PHE A 56 6.97 3.59 3.69
N GLY A 57 7.40 3.06 4.83
CA GLY A 57 7.39 3.81 6.10
C GLY A 57 7.00 2.98 7.32
N THR A 58 6.63 3.68 8.39
CA THR A 58 6.08 3.10 9.61
C THR A 58 4.62 2.69 9.43
N ALA A 59 4.02 2.03 10.42
CA ALA A 59 2.63 1.55 10.34
C ALA A 59 1.64 2.68 10.04
N SER A 60 1.72 3.80 10.74
CA SER A 60 0.85 4.97 10.51
C SER A 60 0.99 5.51 9.08
N MET A 61 2.23 5.66 8.62
CA MET A 61 2.51 6.14 7.27
C MET A 61 1.96 5.18 6.19
N ILE A 62 2.00 3.87 6.43
CA ILE A 62 1.45 2.87 5.51
C ILE A 62 -0.08 2.92 5.53
N VAL A 63 -0.71 3.09 6.70
CA VAL A 63 -2.16 3.30 6.82
C VAL A 63 -2.59 4.52 6.01
N ASP A 64 -1.90 5.65 6.17
CA ASP A 64 -2.21 6.88 5.44
C ASP A 64 -2.10 6.67 3.92
N GLN A 65 -0.99 6.04 3.47
CA GLN A 65 -0.79 5.71 2.05
C GLN A 65 -1.87 4.79 1.49
N ILE A 66 -2.26 3.72 2.21
CA ILE A 66 -3.35 2.84 1.79
C ILE A 66 -4.67 3.62 1.72
N GLY A 67 -4.92 4.53 2.67
CA GLY A 67 -6.08 5.42 2.68
C GLY A 67 -6.21 6.23 1.39
N GLU A 68 -5.12 6.85 0.92
CA GLU A 68 -5.12 7.61 -0.34
C GLU A 68 -5.54 6.76 -1.55
N PHE A 69 -5.09 5.51 -1.61
CA PHE A 69 -5.49 4.57 -2.66
C PHE A 69 -6.95 4.08 -2.51
N VAL A 70 -7.42 3.87 -1.28
CA VAL A 70 -8.82 3.52 -1.00
C VAL A 70 -9.74 4.66 -1.45
N ASP A 71 -9.39 5.92 -1.14
CA ASP A 71 -10.12 7.10 -1.59
C ASP A 71 -10.12 7.24 -3.12
N ALA A 72 -9.05 6.77 -3.79
CA ALA A 72 -8.98 6.68 -5.25
C ALA A 72 -9.81 5.52 -5.85
N GLY A 73 -10.37 4.65 -5.01
CA GLY A 73 -11.25 3.53 -5.39
C GLY A 73 -10.56 2.16 -5.48
N VAL A 74 -9.40 1.97 -4.86
CA VAL A 74 -8.78 0.65 -4.71
C VAL A 74 -9.53 -0.16 -3.66
N GLU A 75 -9.84 -1.42 -3.99
CA GLU A 75 -10.68 -2.30 -3.17
C GLU A 75 -9.90 -3.51 -2.63
N ARG A 76 -8.69 -3.75 -3.13
CA ARG A 76 -7.82 -4.86 -2.69
C ARG A 76 -6.35 -4.50 -2.88
N PHE A 77 -5.55 -4.80 -1.86
CA PHE A 77 -4.10 -4.72 -1.93
C PHE A 77 -3.50 -6.12 -1.92
N MET A 78 -2.51 -6.33 -2.78
CA MET A 78 -1.60 -7.46 -2.74
C MET A 78 -0.21 -6.91 -2.45
N LEU A 79 0.18 -6.96 -1.17
CA LEU A 79 1.46 -6.43 -0.73
C LEU A 79 2.57 -7.44 -1.04
N GLN A 80 3.44 -7.09 -1.96
CA GLN A 80 4.65 -7.85 -2.27
C GLN A 80 5.65 -7.65 -1.14
N TRP A 81 5.84 -8.72 -0.36
CA TRP A 81 6.83 -8.78 0.70
C TRP A 81 8.12 -9.40 0.15
N LEU A 82 9.13 -8.57 -0.10
CA LEU A 82 10.39 -9.02 -0.72
C LEU A 82 11.46 -9.43 0.31
N HIS A 83 11.32 -8.99 1.57
CA HIS A 83 12.21 -9.36 2.68
C HIS A 83 11.73 -10.68 3.30
N LEU A 84 11.87 -11.78 2.57
CA LEU A 84 11.29 -13.09 2.92
C LEU A 84 11.75 -13.64 4.28
N ASP A 85 12.88 -13.17 4.78
CA ASP A 85 13.46 -13.49 6.09
C ASP A 85 12.87 -12.65 7.24
N ASP A 86 12.26 -11.50 6.93
CA ASP A 86 11.65 -10.60 7.91
C ASP A 86 10.20 -10.98 8.21
N ILE A 87 10.02 -12.13 8.87
CA ILE A 87 8.69 -12.56 9.33
C ILE A 87 8.17 -11.65 10.46
N THR A 88 9.06 -11.16 11.33
CA THR A 88 8.69 -10.25 12.43
C THR A 88 8.06 -8.97 11.89
N GLY A 89 8.63 -8.37 10.84
CA GLY A 89 8.05 -7.21 10.18
C GLY A 89 6.68 -7.52 9.55
N LEU A 90 6.51 -8.70 8.97
CA LEU A 90 5.23 -9.16 8.43
C LEU A 90 4.16 -9.36 9.51
N GLU A 91 4.52 -9.87 10.68
CA GLU A 91 3.61 -9.98 11.82
C GLU A 91 3.23 -8.60 12.37
N GLN A 92 4.20 -7.68 12.43
CA GLN A 92 3.96 -6.34 12.92
C GLN A 92 3.05 -5.53 12.00
N ILE A 93 3.25 -5.61 10.68
CA ILE A 93 2.33 -4.95 9.74
C ILE A 93 0.93 -5.56 9.82
N ALA A 94 0.82 -6.89 9.99
CA ALA A 94 -0.46 -7.55 10.18
C ALA A 94 -1.19 -7.04 11.44
N LYS A 95 -0.45 -6.84 12.53
CA LYS A 95 -0.99 -6.34 13.80
C LYS A 95 -1.36 -4.84 13.74
N ASP A 96 -0.49 -4.02 13.18
CA ASP A 96 -0.56 -2.57 13.31
C ASP A 96 -1.24 -1.88 12.12
N VAL A 97 -1.39 -2.55 10.97
CA VAL A 97 -2.02 -1.98 9.76
C VAL A 97 -3.36 -2.65 9.41
N LEU A 98 -3.45 -3.98 9.43
CA LEU A 98 -4.68 -4.67 8.99
C LEU A 98 -5.95 -4.26 9.75
N PRO A 99 -5.95 -4.01 11.08
CA PRO A 99 -7.16 -3.63 11.82
C PRO A 99 -7.81 -2.32 11.34
N HIS A 100 -7.07 -1.49 10.58
CA HIS A 100 -7.61 -0.25 10.01
C HIS A 100 -8.49 -0.51 8.76
N PHE A 101 -8.33 -1.66 8.09
CA PHE A 101 -8.97 -1.95 6.80
C PHE A 101 -9.76 -3.26 6.78
N HIS A 102 -9.51 -4.16 7.74
CA HIS A 102 -10.28 -5.38 7.94
C HIS A 102 -10.93 -5.34 9.33
N LYS A 103 -12.24 -5.52 9.35
CA LYS A 103 -13.03 -5.82 10.55
C LYS A 103 -13.36 -7.31 10.56
#